data_AF-A0A968VV94-F1
#
_entry.id   AF-A0A968VV94-F1
#
_cell.length_a   1.000
_cell.length_b   1.000
_cell.length_c   1.000
_cell.angle_alpha   90.00
_cell.angle_beta   90.00
_cell.angle_gamma   90.00
#
_symmetry.space_group_name_H-M   'P 1'
#
loop_
_entity.id
_entity.type
_entity.pdbx_description
1 polymer ?
#
loop_
_entity_poly.entity_id
_entity_poly.type
_entity_poly.pdbx_seq_one_letter_code
_entity_poly.pdbx_strand_id
1 'polypeptide(L)'
;MSAKAKISLLLAFLFSMVAVVLQVMTGMWLNLNSVMLGISGAFLVAAVVLDWKLYWEFLTMRTTKHGMNMGLMIILTITLLVCLNYLANRHNKTWDLTQEKLNSLSDQTTSLLRNLKEDLQIKVFYKGSPGNEERQRVKQNLQPYQEASHRVKVSFINSYVESELALQYLNDLPDREASQIFVFVEHQGRRIRTDPPFDEAAFTSSMIKATRTGESKVYFVMGHGEKDLSMEGDQGMRGFVQALEEASFKVERSI
;
A
#
# COMPACT_ATOMS: atom_id res chain seq x y z
N MET A 1 -54.52 -21.60 19.23
CA MET A 1 -54.80 -20.34 19.95
C MET A 1 -56.16 -20.42 20.59
N SER A 2 -56.22 -20.22 21.91
CA SER A 2 -57.48 -20.12 22.65
C SER A 2 -58.24 -18.85 22.26
N ALA A 3 -59.58 -18.89 22.25
CA ALA A 3 -60.42 -17.72 21.93
C ALA A 3 -60.07 -16.51 22.83
N LYS A 4 -59.68 -16.77 24.08
CA LYS A 4 -59.26 -15.74 25.06
C LYS A 4 -57.94 -15.05 24.68
N ALA A 5 -56.98 -15.79 24.12
CA ALA A 5 -55.70 -15.22 23.68
C ALA A 5 -55.85 -14.38 22.41
N LYS A 6 -56.74 -14.79 21.48
CA LYS A 6 -57.10 -13.98 20.31
C LYS A 6 -57.72 -12.64 20.71
N ILE A 7 -58.65 -12.66 21.67
CA ILE A 7 -59.28 -11.45 22.21
C ILE A 7 -58.25 -10.55 22.90
N SER A 8 -57.33 -11.12 23.69
CA SER A 8 -56.25 -10.38 24.36
C SER A 8 -55.30 -9.69 23.36
N LEU A 9 -54.93 -10.35 22.26
CA LEU A 9 -54.07 -9.77 21.22
C LEU A 9 -54.77 -8.65 20.44
N LEU A 10 -56.05 -8.83 20.13
CA LEU A 10 -56.85 -7.78 19.47
C LEU A 10 -56.99 -6.55 20.37
N LEU A 11 -57.21 -6.72 21.67
CA LEU A 11 -57.21 -5.60 22.63
C LEU A 11 -55.84 -4.92 22.69
N ALA A 12 -54.74 -5.69 22.80
CA ALA A 12 -53.40 -5.10 22.88
C ALA A 12 -53.05 -4.29 21.63
N PHE A 13 -53.43 -4.78 20.44
CA PHE A 13 -53.25 -4.07 19.18
C PHE A 13 -54.09 -2.79 19.11
N LEU A 14 -55.37 -2.86 19.53
CA LEU A 14 -56.26 -1.71 19.59
C LEU A 14 -55.69 -0.59 20.50
N PHE A 15 -55.25 -0.93 21.71
CA PHE A 15 -54.67 0.04 22.65
C PHE A 15 -53.33 0.63 22.15
N SER A 16 -52.49 -0.17 21.49
CA SER A 16 -51.25 0.32 20.87
C SER A 16 -51.53 1.27 19.71
N MET A 17 -52.50 0.93 18.85
CA MET A 17 -52.92 1.76 17.72
C MET A 17 -53.50 3.10 18.20
N VAL A 18 -54.34 3.10 19.24
CA VAL A 18 -54.89 4.32 19.84
C VAL A 18 -53.79 5.20 20.43
N ALA A 19 -52.79 4.61 21.12
CA ALA A 19 -51.66 5.36 21.66
C ALA A 19 -50.81 6.03 20.56
N VAL A 20 -50.54 5.32 19.45
CA VAL A 20 -49.81 5.87 18.30
C VAL A 20 -50.58 7.00 17.63
N VAL A 21 -51.90 6.85 17.43
CA VAL A 21 -52.74 7.89 16.83
C VAL A 21 -52.78 9.15 17.71
N LEU A 22 -52.94 9.00 19.03
CA LEU A 22 -52.90 10.13 19.96
C LEU A 22 -51.54 10.83 19.97
N GLN A 23 -50.44 10.08 19.87
CA GLN A 23 -49.11 10.64 19.76
C GLN A 23 -48.92 11.44 18.47
N VAL A 24 -49.40 10.92 17.33
CA VAL A 24 -49.30 11.61 16.03
C VAL A 24 -50.18 12.87 16.00
N MET A 25 -51.37 12.85 16.60
CA MET A 25 -52.28 14.01 16.62
C MET A 25 -51.84 15.13 17.56
N THR A 26 -51.28 14.80 18.72
CA THR A 26 -50.93 15.79 19.75
C THR A 26 -49.49 16.28 19.66
N GLY A 27 -48.59 15.54 18.99
CA GLY A 27 -47.19 15.91 18.79
C GLY A 27 -46.35 15.98 20.08
N MET A 28 -46.93 15.66 21.23
CA MET A 28 -46.29 15.71 22.55
C MET A 28 -46.39 14.36 23.25
N TRP A 29 -45.37 14.01 24.02
CA TRP A 29 -45.40 12.81 24.86
C TRP A 29 -46.20 13.08 26.13
N LEU A 30 -47.51 12.81 26.10
CA LEU A 30 -48.39 12.93 27.26
C LEU A 30 -48.24 11.73 28.20
N ASN A 31 -48.34 11.96 29.52
CA ASN A 31 -48.27 10.90 30.55
C ASN A 31 -49.30 9.77 30.32
N LEU A 32 -50.42 10.08 29.67
CA LEU A 32 -51.48 9.12 29.31
C LEU A 32 -51.00 8.06 28.30
N ASN A 33 -50.12 8.43 27.35
CA ASN A 33 -49.62 7.49 26.33
C ASN A 33 -48.74 6.40 26.97
N SER A 34 -47.94 6.76 27.98
CA SER A 34 -47.13 5.80 28.74
C SER A 34 -47.98 4.77 29.48
N VAL A 35 -49.14 5.19 30.03
CA VAL A 35 -50.10 4.28 30.68
C VAL A 35 -50.77 3.36 29.65
N MET A 36 -51.15 3.88 28.48
CA MET A 36 -51.75 3.08 27.41
C MET A 36 -50.79 2.04 26.82
N LEU A 37 -49.52 2.40 26.63
CA LEU A 37 -48.48 1.47 26.20
C LEU A 37 -48.19 0.41 27.28
N GLY A 38 -48.22 0.81 28.56
CA GLY A 38 -48.11 -0.13 29.69
C GLY A 38 -49.24 -1.15 29.71
N ILE A 39 -50.49 -0.71 29.50
CA ILE A 39 -51.67 -1.59 29.41
C ILE A 39 -51.57 -2.53 28.20
N SER A 40 -51.18 -2.02 27.03
CA SER A 40 -50.96 -2.85 25.83
C SER A 40 -49.86 -3.90 26.06
N GLY A 41 -48.75 -3.52 26.71
CA GLY A 41 -47.70 -4.44 27.13
C GLY A 41 -48.20 -5.51 28.09
N ALA A 42 -49.01 -5.16 29.08
CA ALA A 42 -49.60 -6.11 30.02
C ALA A 42 -50.54 -7.12 29.33
N PHE A 43 -51.35 -6.68 28.36
CA PHE A 43 -52.21 -7.56 27.57
C PHE A 43 -51.43 -8.44 26.58
N LEU A 44 -50.29 -7.97 26.05
CA LEU A 44 -49.37 -8.80 25.27
C LEU A 44 -48.72 -9.90 26.12
N VAL A 45 -48.24 -9.54 27.31
CA VAL A 45 -47.68 -10.51 28.26
C VAL A 45 -48.75 -11.53 28.66
N ALA A 46 -49.98 -11.09 28.96
CA ALA A 46 -51.09 -11.98 29.27
C ALA A 46 -51.41 -12.92 28.10
N ALA A 47 -51.38 -12.44 26.85
CA ALA A 47 -51.58 -13.28 25.67
C ALA A 47 -50.49 -14.36 25.52
N VAL A 48 -49.24 -14.01 25.78
CA VAL A 48 -48.09 -14.94 25.75
C VAL A 48 -48.19 -15.99 26.86
N VAL A 49 -48.59 -15.59 28.07
CA VAL A 49 -48.72 -16.50 29.22
C VAL A 49 -49.92 -17.45 29.06
N LEU A 50 -51.06 -16.97 28.55
CA LEU A 50 -52.27 -17.78 28.39
C LEU A 50 -52.11 -18.90 27.36
N ASP A 51 -51.35 -18.65 26.29
CA ASP A 51 -51.05 -19.63 25.25
C ASP A 51 -49.58 -20.08 25.31
N TRP A 52 -48.94 -20.05 26.49
CA TRP A 52 -47.52 -20.41 26.68
C TRP A 52 -47.14 -21.76 26.06
N LYS A 53 -48.05 -22.74 26.16
CA LYS A 53 -47.90 -24.07 25.57
C LYS A 53 -47.83 -24.05 24.04
N LEU A 54 -48.58 -23.16 23.38
CA LEU A 54 -48.58 -23.00 21.93
C LEU A 54 -47.26 -22.39 21.43
N TYR A 55 -46.70 -21.42 22.16
CA TYR A 55 -45.41 -20.82 21.83
C TYR A 55 -44.26 -21.81 22.02
N TRP A 56 -44.31 -22.60 23.09
CA TRP A 56 -43.35 -23.67 23.32
C TRP A 56 -43.46 -24.76 22.24
N GLU A 57 -44.68 -25.17 21.86
CA GLU A 57 -44.91 -26.11 20.75
C GLU A 57 -44.42 -25.56 19.40
N PHE A 58 -44.61 -24.27 19.11
CA PHE A 58 -44.08 -23.61 17.90
C PHE A 58 -42.54 -23.59 17.84
N LEU A 59 -41.87 -23.35 18.97
CA LEU A 59 -40.40 -23.44 19.10
C LEU A 59 -39.91 -24.89 18.96
N THR A 60 -40.73 -25.87 19.31
CA THR A 60 -40.40 -27.31 19.26
C THR A 60 -40.79 -27.97 17.92
N MET A 61 -41.50 -27.27 17.02
CA MET A 61 -41.84 -27.80 15.69
C MET A 61 -40.58 -28.05 14.84
N ARG A 62 -40.57 -29.17 14.10
CA ARG A 62 -39.44 -29.58 13.25
C ARG A 62 -39.06 -28.49 12.23
N THR A 63 -40.03 -27.76 11.69
CA THR A 63 -39.83 -26.64 10.75
C THR A 63 -39.06 -25.46 11.36
N THR A 64 -39.35 -25.09 12.60
CA THR A 64 -38.65 -24.02 13.34
C THR A 64 -37.23 -24.44 13.73
N LYS A 65 -37.03 -25.72 14.08
CA LYS A 65 -35.71 -26.31 14.37
C LYS A 65 -34.79 -26.30 13.13
N HIS A 66 -35.34 -26.55 11.94
CA HIS A 66 -34.59 -26.43 10.68
C HIS A 66 -34.29 -24.97 10.31
N GLY A 67 -35.22 -24.03 10.56
CA GLY A 67 -34.99 -22.60 10.36
C GLY A 67 -33.88 -22.03 11.24
N MET A 68 -33.80 -22.46 12.51
CA MET A 68 -32.74 -22.04 13.43
C MET A 68 -31.36 -22.59 13.04
N ASN A 69 -31.29 -23.81 12.51
CA ASN A 69 -30.07 -24.37 11.96
C ASN A 69 -29.61 -23.60 10.69
N MET A 70 -30.56 -23.18 9.86
CA MET A 70 -30.27 -22.36 8.68
C MET A 70 -29.75 -20.97 9.07
N GLY A 71 -30.35 -20.33 10.07
CA GLY A 71 -29.86 -19.07 10.63
C GLY A 71 -28.44 -19.18 11.19
N LEU A 72 -28.15 -20.26 11.93
CA LEU A 72 -26.81 -20.54 12.44
C LEU A 72 -25.79 -20.73 11.30
N MET A 73 -26.15 -21.47 10.25
CA MET A 73 -25.31 -21.66 9.07
C MET A 73 -25.02 -20.32 8.36
N ILE A 74 -26.03 -19.47 8.19
CA ILE A 74 -25.86 -18.14 7.58
C ILE A 74 -24.89 -17.29 8.41
N ILE A 75 -25.07 -17.23 9.73
CA ILE A 75 -24.19 -16.48 10.64
C ILE A 75 -22.75 -17.03 10.55
N LEU A 76 -22.59 -18.35 10.52
CA LEU A 76 -21.29 -19.00 10.44
C LEU A 76 -20.60 -18.73 9.09
N THR A 77 -21.33 -18.78 7.99
CA THR A 77 -20.81 -18.42 6.65
C THR A 77 -20.40 -16.95 6.59
N ILE A 78 -21.22 -16.03 7.11
CA ILE A 78 -20.87 -14.59 7.16
C ILE A 78 -19.61 -14.39 8.00
N THR A 79 -19.53 -15.03 9.17
CA THR A 79 -18.36 -14.94 10.06
C THR A 79 -17.10 -15.44 9.37
N LEU A 80 -17.19 -16.55 8.64
CA LEU A 80 -16.08 -17.12 7.88
C LEU A 80 -15.65 -16.18 6.74
N LEU A 81 -16.60 -15.59 6.01
CA LEU A 81 -16.31 -14.61 4.96
C LEU A 81 -15.61 -13.36 5.52
N VAL A 82 -16.06 -12.85 6.67
CA VAL A 82 -15.41 -11.71 7.35
C VAL A 82 -14.00 -12.08 7.80
N CYS A 83 -13.79 -13.27 8.37
CA CYS A 83 -12.46 -13.73 8.76
C CYS A 83 -11.53 -13.88 7.56
N LEU A 84 -12.00 -14.47 6.46
CA LEU A 84 -11.25 -14.59 5.21
C LEU A 84 -10.89 -13.21 4.65
N ASN A 85 -11.86 -12.29 4.62
CA ASN A 85 -11.64 -10.93 4.12
C ASN A 85 -10.64 -10.17 5.00
N TYR A 86 -10.77 -10.28 6.33
CA TYR A 86 -9.82 -9.69 7.27
C TYR A 86 -8.41 -10.26 7.09
N LEU A 87 -8.29 -11.57 6.93
CA LEU A 87 -7.00 -12.24 6.73
C LEU A 87 -6.37 -11.84 5.38
N ALA A 88 -7.18 -11.76 4.32
CA ALA A 88 -6.76 -11.32 2.99
C ALA A 88 -6.33 -9.84 3.00
N ASN A 89 -7.07 -8.96 3.68
CA ASN A 89 -6.73 -7.55 3.81
C ASN A 89 -5.46 -7.34 4.65
N ARG A 90 -5.26 -8.13 5.71
CA ARG A 90 -4.08 -8.06 6.59
C ARG A 90 -2.83 -8.67 5.94
N HIS A 91 -2.98 -9.72 5.13
CA HIS A 91 -1.90 -10.41 4.43
C HIS A 91 -2.04 -10.18 2.92
N ASN A 92 -1.87 -8.94 2.48
CA ASN A 92 -1.73 -8.60 1.07
C ASN A 92 -0.35 -9.02 0.54
N LYS A 93 -0.02 -10.31 0.64
CA LYS A 93 1.21 -10.87 0.06
C LYS A 93 0.88 -11.33 -1.34
N THR A 94 1.12 -10.46 -2.30
CA THR A 94 1.03 -10.75 -3.74
C THR A 94 2.03 -11.83 -4.09
N TRP A 95 1.54 -13.07 -4.24
CA TRP A 95 2.33 -14.15 -4.82
C TRP A 95 2.20 -14.07 -6.34
N ASP A 96 3.26 -13.59 -7.00
CA ASP A 96 3.35 -13.57 -8.46
C ASP A 96 3.60 -15.01 -8.96
N LEU A 97 2.54 -15.63 -9.51
CA LEU A 97 2.54 -16.99 -10.08
C LEU A 97 2.90 -16.98 -11.58
N THR A 98 3.31 -15.84 -12.15
CA THR A 98 3.73 -15.76 -13.54
C THR A 98 5.15 -16.31 -13.70
N GLN A 99 5.40 -17.10 -14.75
CA GLN A 99 6.71 -17.73 -14.99
C GLN A 99 7.85 -16.71 -15.17
N GLU A 100 7.53 -15.47 -15.52
CA GLU A 100 8.52 -14.42 -15.78
C GLU A 100 8.68 -13.41 -14.65
N LYS A 101 7.96 -13.54 -13.52
CA LYS A 101 8.20 -12.68 -12.34
C LYS A 101 8.15 -11.17 -12.68
N LEU A 102 7.32 -10.77 -13.66
CA LEU A 102 7.38 -9.46 -14.32
C LEU A 102 7.16 -8.25 -13.40
N ASN A 103 6.59 -8.46 -12.20
CA ASN A 103 6.39 -7.40 -11.20
C ASN A 103 7.26 -7.59 -9.95
N SER A 104 8.25 -8.48 -10.00
CA SER A 104 9.15 -8.75 -8.89
C SER A 104 10.59 -8.42 -9.26
N LEU A 105 11.33 -7.94 -8.26
CA LEU A 105 12.74 -7.61 -8.42
C LEU A 105 13.53 -8.84 -8.86
N SER A 106 14.48 -8.65 -9.77
CA SER A 106 15.42 -9.69 -10.16
C SER A 106 16.22 -10.21 -8.96
N ASP A 107 16.73 -11.43 -9.08
CA ASP A 107 17.53 -12.06 -8.01
C ASP A 107 18.80 -11.26 -7.71
N GLN A 108 19.35 -10.55 -8.70
CA GLN A 108 20.48 -9.64 -8.54
C GLN A 108 20.12 -8.45 -7.65
N THR A 109 19.02 -7.76 -7.97
CA THR A 109 18.53 -6.62 -7.19
C THR A 109 18.19 -7.05 -5.76
N THR A 110 17.51 -8.18 -5.60
CA THR A 110 17.16 -8.73 -4.28
C THR A 110 18.41 -9.04 -3.45
N SER A 111 19.45 -9.61 -4.07
CA SER A 111 20.72 -9.90 -3.40
C SER A 111 21.45 -8.62 -2.97
N LEU A 112 21.43 -7.57 -3.82
CA LEU A 112 21.97 -6.26 -3.46
C LEU A 112 21.25 -5.67 -2.25
N LEU A 113 19.91 -5.68 -2.26
CA LEU A 113 19.07 -5.12 -1.19
C LEU A 113 19.22 -5.85 0.15
N ARG A 114 19.48 -7.16 0.13
CA ARG A 114 19.74 -7.95 1.34
C ARG A 114 21.11 -7.67 1.96
N ASN A 115 22.10 -7.34 1.13
CA ASN A 115 23.47 -7.10 1.56
C ASN A 115 23.75 -5.63 1.95
N LEU A 116 22.78 -4.74 1.80
CA LEU A 116 22.87 -3.33 2.19
C LEU A 116 23.11 -3.22 3.69
N LYS A 117 24.30 -2.75 4.08
CA LYS A 117 24.71 -2.59 5.49
C LYS A 117 24.20 -1.30 6.13
N GLU A 118 23.95 -0.28 5.32
CA GLU A 118 23.52 1.05 5.75
C GLU A 118 22.32 1.51 4.93
N ASP A 119 21.75 2.65 5.33
CA ASP A 119 20.58 3.23 4.68
C ASP A 119 20.94 3.80 3.30
N LEU A 120 20.15 3.45 2.29
CA LEU A 120 20.26 3.96 0.93
C LEU A 120 19.11 4.94 0.69
N GLN A 121 19.45 6.20 0.38
CA GLN A 121 18.47 7.24 0.14
C GLN A 121 18.29 7.46 -1.37
N ILE A 122 17.04 7.43 -1.83
CA ILE A 122 16.67 7.73 -3.20
C ILE A 122 15.87 9.03 -3.19
N LYS A 123 16.44 10.09 -3.77
CA LYS A 123 15.83 11.42 -3.86
C LYS A 123 15.34 11.63 -5.29
N VAL A 124 14.03 11.79 -5.44
CA VAL A 124 13.35 12.03 -6.72
C VAL A 124 12.91 13.47 -6.76
N PHE A 125 13.63 14.28 -7.51
CA PHE A 125 13.29 15.68 -7.79
C PHE A 125 12.36 15.74 -8.99
N TYR A 126 11.20 16.37 -8.85
CA TYR A 126 10.25 16.52 -9.96
C TYR A 126 9.81 17.98 -10.13
N LYS A 127 9.60 18.36 -11.39
CA LYS A 127 9.10 19.67 -11.81
C LYS A 127 7.68 19.51 -12.34
N GLY A 128 6.68 19.87 -11.54
CA GLY A 128 5.29 19.87 -11.99
C GLY A 128 4.28 19.48 -10.93
N SER A 129 3.02 19.37 -11.36
CA SER A 129 1.90 18.97 -10.51
C SER A 129 2.04 17.50 -10.06
N PRO A 130 1.56 17.13 -8.85
CA PRO A 130 1.61 15.77 -8.34
C PRO A 130 1.00 14.68 -9.24
N GLY A 131 0.25 15.04 -10.28
CA GLY A 131 -0.37 14.13 -11.25
C GLY A 131 0.46 13.78 -12.50
N ASN A 132 1.75 14.13 -12.57
CA ASN A 132 2.60 13.73 -13.70
C ASN A 132 2.70 12.20 -13.82
N GLU A 133 2.36 11.64 -14.99
CA GLU A 133 2.38 10.19 -15.27
C GLU A 133 3.78 9.59 -15.04
N GLU A 134 4.83 10.34 -15.40
CA GLU A 134 6.21 9.89 -15.24
C GLU A 134 6.57 9.73 -13.75
N ARG A 135 6.10 10.64 -12.89
CA ARG A 135 6.29 10.55 -11.43
C ARG A 135 5.58 9.34 -10.86
N GLN A 136 4.36 9.06 -11.31
CA GLN A 136 3.60 7.87 -10.89
C GLN A 136 4.34 6.60 -11.30
N ARG A 137 4.86 6.54 -12.53
CA ARG A 137 5.65 5.41 -13.02
C ARG A 137 6.92 5.19 -12.19
N VAL A 138 7.69 6.24 -11.91
CA VAL A 138 8.89 6.16 -11.04
C VAL A 138 8.51 5.67 -9.64
N LYS A 139 7.40 6.17 -9.08
CA LYS A 139 6.91 5.73 -7.78
C LYS A 139 6.54 4.25 -7.76
N GLN A 140 5.82 3.78 -8.76
CA GLN A 140 5.46 2.36 -8.90
C GLN A 140 6.71 1.50 -9.03
N ASN A 141 7.69 1.92 -9.81
CA ASN A 141 8.93 1.19 -9.99
C ASN A 141 9.76 1.14 -8.69
N LEU A 142 9.77 2.20 -7.88
CA LEU A 142 10.54 2.23 -6.62
C LEU A 142 9.85 1.53 -5.44
N GLN A 143 8.53 1.29 -5.51
CA GLN A 143 7.78 0.67 -4.42
C GLN A 143 8.29 -0.74 -4.03
N PRO A 144 8.54 -1.68 -4.97
CA PRO A 144 9.10 -3.00 -4.65
C PRO A 144 10.43 -2.96 -3.90
N TYR A 145 11.26 -1.92 -4.11
CA TYR A 145 12.55 -1.76 -3.43
C TYR A 145 12.36 -1.44 -1.94
N GLN A 146 11.37 -0.60 -1.61
CA GLN A 146 11.02 -0.27 -0.23
C GLN A 146 10.38 -1.46 0.50
N GLU A 147 9.61 -2.28 -0.22
CA GLU A 147 9.01 -3.50 0.31
C GLU A 147 10.06 -4.59 0.55
N ALA A 148 11.08 -4.68 -0.31
CA ALA A 148 12.14 -5.66 -0.20
C ALA A 148 13.17 -5.34 0.90
N SER A 149 13.39 -4.07 1.25
CA SER A 149 14.32 -3.67 2.31
C SER A 149 13.92 -2.36 3.00
N HIS A 150 13.79 -2.41 4.32
CA HIS A 150 13.52 -1.23 5.16
C HIS A 150 14.64 -0.18 5.14
N ARG A 151 15.83 -0.52 4.61
CA ARG A 151 16.99 0.38 4.49
C ARG A 151 16.89 1.30 3.27
N VAL A 152 15.97 1.02 2.34
CA VAL A 152 15.72 1.87 1.16
C VAL A 152 14.71 2.95 1.51
N LYS A 153 15.17 4.20 1.55
CA LYS A 153 14.33 5.37 1.84
C LYS A 153 14.14 6.19 0.58
N VAL A 154 12.90 6.32 0.12
CA VAL A 154 12.56 7.12 -1.07
C VAL A 154 11.92 8.43 -0.65
N SER A 155 12.39 9.55 -1.20
CA SER A 155 11.86 10.89 -0.95
C SER A 155 11.53 11.58 -2.28
N PHE A 156 10.29 12.03 -2.42
CA PHE A 156 9.83 12.79 -3.57
C PHE A 156 9.86 14.27 -3.23
N ILE A 157 10.74 15.02 -3.87
CA ILE A 157 11.02 16.42 -3.60
C ILE A 157 10.49 17.25 -4.75
N ASN A 158 9.64 18.23 -4.45
CA ASN A 158 9.15 19.16 -5.46
C ASN A 158 10.19 20.27 -5.67
N SER A 159 10.81 20.30 -6.85
CA SER A 159 11.89 21.24 -7.17
C SER A 159 11.46 22.71 -7.18
N TYR A 160 10.15 22.99 -7.29
CA TYR A 160 9.62 24.35 -7.20
C TYR A 160 9.41 24.82 -5.76
N VAL A 161 9.13 23.90 -4.84
CA VAL A 161 8.89 24.22 -3.43
C VAL A 161 10.21 24.22 -2.68
N GLU A 162 11.02 23.19 -2.85
CA GLU A 162 12.34 23.05 -2.21
C GLU A 162 13.45 23.54 -3.14
N SER A 163 13.39 24.83 -3.51
CA SER A 163 14.29 25.42 -4.51
C SER A 163 15.77 25.36 -4.09
N GLU A 164 16.09 25.53 -2.82
CA GLU A 164 17.48 25.50 -2.32
C GLU A 164 18.13 24.11 -2.49
N LEU A 165 17.42 23.05 -2.10
CA LEU A 165 17.89 21.66 -2.30
C LEU A 165 17.93 21.33 -3.79
N ALA A 166 16.96 21.77 -4.58
CA ALA A 166 16.97 21.57 -6.02
C ALA A 166 18.18 22.25 -6.69
N LEU A 167 18.58 23.46 -6.25
CA LEU A 167 19.77 24.12 -6.76
C LEU A 167 21.05 23.33 -6.45
N GLN A 168 21.21 22.82 -5.23
CA GLN A 168 22.41 22.03 -4.86
C GLN A 168 22.58 20.74 -5.69
N TYR A 169 21.49 20.17 -6.20
CA TYR A 169 21.51 18.93 -6.96
C TYR A 169 21.46 19.13 -8.47
N LEU A 170 20.81 20.20 -8.94
CA LEU A 170 20.48 20.40 -10.36
C LEU A 170 21.28 21.53 -11.02
N ASN A 171 22.03 22.35 -10.27
CA ASN A 171 22.71 23.52 -10.83
C ASN A 171 23.79 23.16 -11.85
N ASP A 172 24.48 22.04 -11.65
CA ASP A 172 25.59 21.61 -12.50
C ASP A 172 25.12 20.75 -13.71
N LEU A 173 23.80 20.59 -13.87
CA LEU A 173 23.22 19.73 -14.90
C LEU A 173 22.85 20.54 -16.16
N PRO A 174 23.39 20.17 -17.34
CA PRO A 174 23.11 20.87 -18.59
C PRO A 174 21.66 20.65 -19.06
N ASP A 175 21.03 19.54 -18.67
CA ASP A 175 19.67 19.16 -19.05
C ASP A 175 18.61 19.61 -18.03
N ARG A 176 18.98 20.50 -17.11
CA ARG A 176 18.08 21.01 -16.07
C ARG A 176 16.74 21.46 -16.66
N GLU A 177 16.73 22.20 -17.77
CA GLU A 177 15.50 22.75 -18.34
C GLU A 177 14.68 21.73 -19.14
N ALA A 178 15.33 20.71 -19.71
CA ALA A 178 14.69 19.71 -20.56
C ALA A 178 14.01 18.59 -19.76
N SER A 179 14.64 18.16 -18.66
CA SER A 179 14.18 17.03 -17.86
C SER A 179 13.18 17.46 -16.77
N GLN A 180 12.05 16.75 -16.69
CA GLN A 180 11.02 17.00 -15.67
C GLN A 180 11.30 16.25 -14.35
N ILE A 181 12.04 15.14 -14.41
CA ILE A 181 12.36 14.30 -13.27
C ILE A 181 13.86 14.04 -13.22
N PHE A 182 14.43 14.16 -12.03
CA PHE A 182 15.81 13.78 -11.73
C PHE A 182 15.81 12.84 -10.53
N VAL A 183 16.51 11.72 -10.65
CA VAL A 183 16.62 10.75 -9.56
C VAL A 183 18.07 10.60 -9.14
N PHE A 184 18.30 10.63 -7.84
CA PHE A 184 19.61 10.44 -7.25
C PHE A 184 19.56 9.34 -6.20
N VAL A 185 20.54 8.44 -6.27
CA VAL A 185 20.81 7.42 -5.26
C VAL A 185 22.00 7.87 -4.43
N GLU A 186 21.80 7.93 -3.11
CA GLU A 186 22.78 8.40 -2.15
C GLU A 186 23.07 7.29 -1.11
N HIS A 187 24.35 6.98 -0.94
CA HIS A 187 24.83 5.99 0.03
C HIS A 187 26.19 6.46 0.57
N GLN A 188 26.32 6.60 1.90
CA GLN A 188 27.55 7.06 2.56
C GLN A 188 28.15 8.36 1.96
N GLY A 189 27.31 9.33 1.61
CA GLY A 189 27.75 10.60 1.01
C GLY A 189 28.15 10.51 -0.47
N ARG A 190 28.18 9.31 -1.07
CA ARG A 190 28.32 9.14 -2.52
C ARG A 190 26.96 9.30 -3.18
N ARG A 191 26.86 10.23 -4.12
CA ARG A 191 25.66 10.55 -4.88
C ARG A 191 25.84 10.09 -6.33
N ILE A 192 24.93 9.24 -6.81
CA ILE A 192 24.87 8.79 -8.20
C ILE A 192 23.54 9.22 -8.80
N ARG A 193 23.58 9.85 -9.98
CA ARG A 193 22.38 10.16 -10.76
C ARG A 193 21.90 8.90 -11.50
N THR A 194 20.60 8.69 -11.51
CA THR A 194 19.95 7.66 -12.34
C THR A 194 19.35 8.35 -13.55
N ASP A 195 19.70 7.89 -14.74
CA ASP A 195 19.19 8.43 -15.99
C ASP A 195 17.98 7.63 -16.50
N PRO A 196 17.09 8.24 -17.30
CA PRO A 196 16.02 7.53 -17.98
C PRO A 196 16.55 6.45 -18.94
N PRO A 197 15.78 5.37 -19.21
CA PRO A 197 14.46 5.08 -18.66
C PRO A 197 14.57 4.60 -17.20
N PHE A 198 13.75 5.17 -16.30
CA PHE A 198 13.72 4.83 -14.88
C PHE A 198 13.13 3.42 -14.61
N ASP A 199 13.77 2.40 -15.15
CA ASP A 199 13.42 0.99 -14.99
C ASP A 199 14.29 0.30 -13.93
N GLU A 200 14.07 -1.00 -13.71
CA GLU A 200 14.86 -1.75 -12.74
C GLU A 200 16.36 -1.77 -13.09
N ALA A 201 16.71 -1.88 -14.37
CA ALA A 201 18.12 -1.93 -14.77
C ALA A 201 18.84 -0.63 -14.41
N ALA A 202 18.22 0.53 -14.63
CA ALA A 202 18.76 1.84 -14.26
C ALA A 202 18.88 2.01 -12.74
N PHE A 203 17.86 1.62 -11.98
CA PHE A 203 17.91 1.70 -10.51
C PHE A 203 18.96 0.75 -9.91
N THR A 204 19.01 -0.50 -10.37
CA THR A 204 19.98 -1.49 -9.88
C THR A 204 21.41 -1.07 -10.22
N SER A 205 21.67 -0.58 -11.43
CA SER A 205 22.99 -0.06 -11.83
C SER A 205 23.42 1.13 -10.97
N SER A 206 22.53 2.10 -10.74
CA SER A 206 22.83 3.27 -9.92
C SER A 206 23.05 2.93 -8.44
N MET A 207 22.25 2.01 -7.87
CA MET A 207 22.48 1.50 -6.52
C MET A 207 23.81 0.77 -6.41
N ILE A 208 24.16 -0.12 -7.35
CA ILE A 208 25.47 -0.79 -7.36
C ILE A 208 26.61 0.25 -7.35
N LYS A 209 26.53 1.27 -8.21
CA LYS A 209 27.53 2.35 -8.29
C LYS A 209 27.60 3.19 -7.00
N ALA A 210 26.50 3.35 -6.28
CA ALA A 210 26.43 4.09 -5.02
C ALA A 210 26.94 3.26 -3.84
N THR A 211 26.64 1.96 -3.79
CA THR A 211 27.01 1.05 -2.69
C THR A 211 28.39 0.43 -2.86
N ARG A 212 28.98 0.49 -4.06
CA ARG A 212 30.33 -0.06 -4.31
C ARG A 212 31.37 0.72 -3.51
N THR A 213 31.91 0.09 -2.47
CA THR A 213 33.08 0.57 -1.73
C THR A 213 34.35 0.22 -2.50
N GLY A 214 34.90 1.20 -3.22
CA GLY A 214 36.19 1.08 -3.92
C GLY A 214 36.17 1.61 -5.35
N GLU A 215 37.22 2.35 -5.71
CA GLU A 215 37.54 2.70 -7.09
C GLU A 215 38.03 1.43 -7.81
N SER A 216 37.38 1.04 -8.91
CA SER A 216 37.87 -0.07 -9.72
C SER A 216 39.16 0.38 -10.37
N LYS A 217 40.28 -0.20 -9.93
CA LYS A 217 41.58 0.05 -10.52
C LYS A 217 41.71 -0.71 -11.83
N VAL A 218 41.96 0.01 -12.92
CA VAL A 218 42.29 -0.58 -14.22
C VAL A 218 43.80 -0.47 -14.37
N TYR A 219 44.48 -1.61 -14.41
CA TYR A 219 45.91 -1.66 -14.63
C TYR A 219 46.21 -1.83 -16.11
N PHE A 220 47.08 -0.98 -16.64
CA PHE A 220 47.61 -1.12 -18.00
C PHE A 220 49.04 -1.66 -17.93
N VAL A 221 49.34 -2.64 -18.78
CA VAL A 221 50.69 -3.18 -18.95
C VAL A 221 51.50 -2.16 -19.76
N MET A 222 52.72 -1.85 -19.35
CA MET A 222 53.61 -0.92 -20.07
C MET A 222 54.99 -1.55 -20.28
N GLY A 223 55.66 -1.26 -21.39
CA GLY A 223 57.03 -1.71 -21.65
C GLY A 223 57.27 -2.51 -22.95
N HIS A 224 56.22 -2.79 -23.73
CA HIS A 224 56.32 -3.53 -25.01
C HIS A 224 55.95 -2.70 -26.25
N GLY A 225 56.26 -1.40 -26.25
CA GLY A 225 55.94 -0.51 -27.38
C GLY A 225 54.46 -0.13 -27.47
N GLU A 226 53.70 -0.30 -26.38
CA GLU A 226 52.30 0.11 -26.27
C GLU A 226 52.16 1.64 -26.18
N LYS A 227 50.98 2.16 -26.54
CA LYS A 227 50.69 3.60 -26.58
C LYS A 227 50.77 4.19 -25.16
N ASP A 228 51.38 5.37 -25.04
CA ASP A 228 51.58 6.02 -23.74
C ASP A 228 50.24 6.57 -23.21
N LEU A 229 49.94 6.29 -21.95
CA LEU A 229 48.74 6.73 -21.24
C LEU A 229 48.69 8.25 -21.00
N SER A 230 49.85 8.92 -21.05
CA SER A 230 50.00 10.35 -20.72
C SER A 230 50.11 11.27 -21.93
N MET A 231 50.35 10.73 -23.12
CA MET A 231 50.45 11.52 -24.35
C MET A 231 49.08 11.76 -24.99
N GLU A 232 48.94 12.92 -25.65
CA GLU A 232 47.78 13.31 -26.45
C GLU A 232 48.02 13.00 -27.94
N GLY A 233 46.96 12.69 -28.69
CA GLY A 233 47.02 12.43 -30.14
C GLY A 233 47.07 10.94 -30.53
N ASP A 234 47.38 10.65 -31.79
CA ASP A 234 47.20 9.33 -32.42
C ASP A 234 48.08 8.21 -31.80
N GLN A 235 49.13 8.59 -31.08
CA GLN A 235 50.03 7.68 -30.35
C GLN A 235 49.81 7.63 -28.84
N GLY A 236 48.83 8.38 -28.33
CA GLY A 236 48.54 8.51 -26.91
C GLY A 236 47.14 8.02 -26.52
N MET A 237 46.99 7.55 -25.28
CA MET A 237 45.71 7.05 -24.74
C MET A 237 45.07 7.99 -23.72
N ARG A 238 45.52 9.25 -23.62
CA ARG A 238 45.04 10.20 -22.61
C ARG A 238 43.52 10.41 -22.65
N GLY A 239 42.90 10.49 -23.83
CA GLY A 239 41.44 10.61 -23.96
C GLY A 239 40.68 9.37 -23.47
N PHE A 240 41.27 8.18 -23.60
CA PHE A 240 40.70 6.94 -23.09
C PHE A 240 40.84 6.83 -21.56
N VAL A 241 41.98 7.26 -21.02
CA VAL A 241 42.19 7.37 -19.56
C VAL A 241 41.19 8.34 -18.95
N GLN A 242 40.97 9.49 -19.59
CA GLN A 242 40.00 10.47 -19.12
C GLN A 242 38.56 9.93 -19.13
N ALA A 243 38.16 9.20 -20.18
CA ALA A 243 36.84 8.55 -20.21
C ALA A 243 36.68 7.47 -19.12
N LEU A 244 37.76 6.76 -18.77
CA LEU A 244 37.77 5.80 -17.67
C LEU A 244 37.65 6.49 -16.30
N GLU A 245 38.35 7.61 -16.10
CA GLU A 245 38.25 8.43 -14.89
C GLU A 245 36.85 9.02 -14.72
N GLU A 246 36.24 9.55 -15.80
CA GLU A 246 34.85 10.02 -15.83
C GLU A 246 33.85 8.90 -15.48
N ALA A 247 34.16 7.66 -15.87
CA ALA A 247 33.37 6.48 -15.52
C ALA A 247 33.66 5.92 -14.11
N SER A 248 34.41 6.66 -13.25
CA SER A 248 34.80 6.27 -11.89
C SER A 248 35.76 5.06 -11.81
N PHE A 249 36.66 4.92 -12.78
CA PHE A 249 37.79 3.99 -12.73
C PHE A 249 39.10 4.73 -12.42
N LYS A 250 39.97 4.11 -11.62
CA LYS A 250 41.32 4.64 -11.36
C LYS A 250 42.32 3.93 -12.25
N VAL A 251 43.04 4.67 -13.08
CA VAL A 251 44.04 4.07 -13.98
C VAL A 251 45.40 4.02 -13.27
N GLU A 252 45.97 2.82 -13.15
CA GLU A 252 47.31 2.61 -12.58
C GLU A 252 48.19 1.82 -13.58
N ARG A 253 49.50 2.01 -13.52
CA ARG A 253 50.45 1.27 -14.36
C ARG A 253 50.77 -0.05 -13.68
N SER A 254 50.60 -1.17 -14.38
CA SER A 254 51.20 -2.44 -13.93
C SER A 254 52.68 -2.40 -14.27
N ILE A 255 53.51 -2.54 -13.24
CA ILE A 255 54.95 -2.75 -13.38
C ILE A 255 55.17 -4.13 -14.01
#